data_AF-A0A0A6PLK0-F1
#
_entry.id   AF-A0A0A6PLK0-F1
#
_cell.length_a   1.000
_cell.length_b   1.000
_cell.length_c   1.000
_cell.angle_alpha   90.00
_cell.angle_beta   90.00
_cell.angle_gamma   90.00
#
_symmetry.space_group_name_H-M   'P 1'
#
loop_
_entity.id
_entity.type
_entity.pdbx_description
1 polymer ?
#
loop_
_entity_poly.entity_id
_entity_poly.type
_entity_poly.pdbx_seq_one_letter_code
_entity_poly.pdbx_strand_id
1 'polypeptide(L)'
;MTSDSSHHQGLQAAVDAFIQTPSMEEALKVLQTYPDLLTDQADILLASIITSARQEGHEITAQALDERRDFIRSVREEIDPK
;
A
#
# COMPACT_ATOMS: atom_id res chain seq x y z
N MET A 1 -24.80 4.44 -10.48
CA MET A 1 -23.35 4.75 -10.44
C MET A 1 -22.79 4.38 -9.06
N THR A 2 -22.62 3.09 -8.75
CA THR A 2 -22.13 2.63 -7.42
C THR A 2 -21.14 1.46 -7.49
N SER A 3 -20.64 1.10 -8.68
CA SER A 3 -19.71 -0.03 -8.84
C SER A 3 -18.27 0.28 -8.41
N ASP A 4 -17.90 1.57 -8.27
CA ASP A 4 -16.54 1.99 -7.91
C ASP A 4 -16.26 1.89 -6.39
N SER A 5 -17.29 2.11 -5.57
CA SER A 5 -17.21 2.07 -4.11
C SER A 5 -16.77 0.70 -3.55
N SER A 6 -17.16 -0.40 -4.19
CA SER A 6 -16.79 -1.74 -3.73
C SER A 6 -15.33 -2.08 -4.02
N HIS A 7 -14.78 -1.58 -5.13
CA HIS A 7 -13.37 -1.76 -5.48
C HIS A 7 -12.47 -0.91 -4.58
N HIS A 8 -12.89 0.32 -4.29
CA HIS A 8 -12.19 1.20 -3.33
C HIS A 8 -12.16 0.60 -1.91
N GLN A 9 -13.26 0.02 -1.44
CA GLN A 9 -13.30 -0.66 -0.13
C GLN A 9 -12.37 -1.88 -0.08
N GLY A 10 -12.27 -2.65 -1.17
CA GLY A 10 -11.35 -3.78 -1.25
C GLY A 10 -9.88 -3.36 -1.18
N LEU A 11 -9.53 -2.30 -1.92
CA LEU A 11 -8.17 -1.77 -1.91
C LEU A 11 -7.78 -1.19 -0.54
N GLN A 12 -8.70 -0.49 0.12
CA GLN A 12 -8.44 0.04 1.46
C GLN A 12 -8.20 -1.07 2.47
N ALA A 13 -9.01 -2.12 2.46
CA ALA A 13 -8.80 -3.29 3.33
C ALA A 13 -7.45 -3.98 3.04
N ALA A 14 -7.04 -4.06 1.77
CA ALA A 14 -5.73 -4.61 1.39
C ALA A 14 -4.58 -3.74 1.92
N VAL A 15 -4.70 -2.41 1.82
CA VAL A 15 -3.70 -1.48 2.34
C VAL A 15 -3.60 -1.58 3.87
N ASP A 16 -4.72 -1.65 4.57
CA ASP A 16 -4.75 -1.81 6.02
C ASP A 16 -4.11 -3.13 6.45
N ALA A 17 -4.44 -4.24 5.78
CA ALA A 17 -3.82 -5.54 6.02
C ALA A 17 -2.30 -5.50 5.79
N PHE A 18 -1.85 -4.79 4.75
CA PHE A 18 -0.44 -4.64 4.43
C PHE A 18 0.32 -3.79 5.45
N ILE A 19 -0.26 -2.69 5.93
CA ILE A 19 0.38 -1.81 6.92
C ILE A 19 0.49 -2.51 8.29
N GLN A 20 -0.46 -3.39 8.61
CA GLN A 20 -0.48 -4.12 9.88
C GLN A 20 0.51 -5.29 9.93
N THR A 21 1.18 -5.64 8.83
CA THR A 21 2.12 -6.76 8.85
C THR A 21 3.33 -6.47 9.74
N PRO A 22 3.73 -7.40 10.62
CA PRO A 22 4.87 -7.24 11.52
C PRO A 22 6.23 -7.41 10.83
N SER A 23 6.26 -7.98 9.61
CA SER A 23 7.50 -8.31 8.90
C SER A 23 7.34 -8.19 7.38
N MET A 24 8.48 -8.05 6.68
CA MET A 24 8.52 -8.03 5.21
C MET A 24 8.04 -9.36 4.60
N GLU A 25 8.29 -10.49 5.25
CA GLU A 25 7.80 -11.81 4.79
C GLU A 25 6.27 -11.88 4.82
N GLU A 26 5.64 -11.36 5.88
CA GLU A 26 4.18 -11.28 5.94
C GLU A 26 3.62 -10.25 4.94
N ALA A 27 4.31 -9.13 4.74
CA ALA A 27 3.99 -8.17 3.69
C ALA A 27 3.98 -8.81 2.29
N LEU A 28 4.95 -9.68 1.96
CA LEU A 28 4.94 -10.43 0.69
C LEU A 28 3.71 -11.33 0.55
N LYS A 29 3.32 -12.04 1.62
CA LYS A 29 2.12 -12.90 1.60
C LYS A 29 0.86 -12.07 1.35
N VAL A 30 0.78 -10.88 1.93
CA VAL A 30 -0.33 -9.94 1.68
C VAL A 30 -0.30 -9.47 0.22
N LEU A 31 0.85 -9.10 -0.34
CA LEU A 31 0.97 -8.71 -1.75
C LEU A 31 0.54 -9.82 -2.72
N GLN A 32 0.86 -11.07 -2.40
CA GLN A 32 0.40 -12.23 -3.19
C GLN A 32 -1.11 -12.48 -3.07
N THR A 33 -1.69 -12.15 -1.91
CA THR A 33 -3.14 -12.29 -1.65
C THR A 33 -3.94 -11.16 -2.29
N TYR A 34 -3.37 -9.96 -2.34
CA TYR A 34 -4.00 -8.74 -2.86
C TYR A 34 -3.14 -8.14 -3.98
N PRO A 35 -3.23 -8.68 -5.21
CA PRO A 35 -2.46 -8.16 -6.34
C PRO A 35 -2.81 -6.71 -6.67
N ASP A 36 -3.97 -6.22 -6.24
CA ASP A 36 -4.36 -4.81 -6.37
C ASP A 36 -3.40 -3.84 -5.68
N LEU A 37 -2.65 -4.30 -4.68
CA LEU A 37 -1.58 -3.52 -4.02
C LEU A 37 -0.38 -3.25 -4.95
N LEU A 38 -0.22 -4.03 -6.01
CA LEU A 38 0.81 -3.88 -7.03
C LEU A 38 0.33 -2.99 -8.19
N THR A 39 -0.72 -2.20 -8.00
CA THR A 39 -1.24 -1.26 -9.00
C THR A 39 -0.84 0.18 -8.68
N ASP A 40 -0.89 1.05 -9.70
CA ASP A 40 -0.66 2.48 -9.48
C ASP A 40 -1.72 3.11 -8.57
N GLN A 41 -2.93 2.54 -8.55
CA GLN A 41 -4.00 3.02 -7.69
C GLN A 41 -3.67 2.82 -6.20
N ALA A 42 -3.01 1.71 -5.85
CA ALA A 42 -2.51 1.47 -4.50
C ALA A 42 -1.38 2.44 -4.12
N ASP A 43 -0.46 2.69 -5.06
CA ASP A 43 0.65 3.65 -4.87
C ASP A 43 0.13 5.07 -4.59
N ILE A 44 -0.89 5.51 -5.33
CA ILE A 44 -1.55 6.81 -5.13
C ILE A 44 -2.26 6.86 -3.77
N LEU A 45 -2.95 5.79 -3.37
CA LEU A 45 -3.65 5.73 -2.09
C LEU A 45 -2.66 5.81 -0.91
N LEU A 46 -1.58 5.03 -0.96
CA LEU A 46 -0.52 5.07 0.05
C LEU A 46 0.13 6.45 0.12
N ALA A 47 0.44 7.08 -1.02
CA ALA A 47 0.99 8.43 -1.06
C ALA A 47 0.06 9.46 -0.40
N SER A 48 -1.25 9.34 -0.59
CA SER A 48 -2.25 10.17 0.07
C SER A 48 -2.22 9.98 1.59
N ILE A 49 -2.22 8.74 2.06
CA ILE A 49 -2.16 8.41 3.50
C ILE A 49 -0.88 8.97 4.15
N ILE A 50 0.27 8.79 3.50
CA ILE A 50 1.56 9.33 3.94
C ILE A 50 1.52 10.85 4.03
N THR A 51 0.96 11.51 3.01
CA THR A 51 0.84 12.97 2.99
C THR A 51 -0.02 13.48 4.14
N SER A 52 -1.16 12.83 4.41
CA SER A 52 -2.02 13.17 5.55
C SER A 52 -1.30 12.95 6.88
N ALA A 53 -0.60 11.83 7.05
CA ALA A 53 0.17 11.55 8.27
C ALA A 53 1.22 12.64 8.55
N ARG A 54 1.93 13.12 7.52
CA ARG A 54 2.88 14.24 7.65
C ARG A 54 2.19 15.54 8.03
N GLN A 55 1.05 15.86 7.41
CA GLN A 55 0.28 17.06 7.73
C GLN A 55 -0.25 17.08 9.16
N GLU A 56 -0.58 15.92 9.70
CA GLU A 56 -1.02 15.72 11.09
C GLU A 56 0.14 15.69 12.10
N GLY A 57 1.40 15.71 11.64
CA GLY A 57 2.59 15.63 12.49
C GLY A 57 2.98 14.21 12.90
N HIS A 58 2.37 13.19 12.30
CA HIS A 58 2.67 11.76 12.52
C HIS A 58 3.90 11.32 11.70
N GLU A 59 5.05 11.99 11.88
CA GLU A 59 6.23 11.80 11.03
C GLU A 59 6.79 10.37 11.05
N ILE A 60 6.80 9.72 12.24
CA ILE A 60 7.27 8.33 12.37
C ILE A 60 6.37 7.38 11.56
N THR A 61 5.06 7.60 11.62
CA THR A 61 4.09 6.82 10.86
C THR A 61 4.27 7.04 9.36
N ALA A 62 4.45 8.29 8.93
CA ALA A 62 4.69 8.61 7.53
C ALA A 62 5.95 7.92 7.01
N GLN A 63 7.06 7.99 7.75
CA GLN A 63 8.32 7.34 7.38
C GLN A 63 8.18 5.82 7.26
N ALA A 64 7.51 5.17 8.22
CA ALA A 64 7.28 3.73 8.17
C ALA A 64 6.40 3.31 6.96
N LEU A 65 5.45 4.16 6.56
CA LEU A 65 4.62 3.95 5.39
C LEU A 65 5.38 4.19 4.08
N ASP A 66 6.31 5.13 4.02
CA ASP A 66 7.21 5.33 2.88
C ASP A 66 8.06 4.09 2.62
N GLU A 67 8.69 3.53 3.67
CA GLU A 67 9.52 2.31 3.56
C GLU A 67 8.70 1.13 3.00
N ARG A 68 7.47 0.99 3.48
CA ARG A 68 6.53 -0.02 2.99
C ARG A 68 6.12 0.21 1.53
N ARG A 69 5.93 1.46 1.12
CA ARG A 69 5.58 1.81 -0.25
C ARG A 69 6.74 1.56 -1.21
N ASP A 70 7.97 1.88 -0.80
CA ASP A 70 9.17 1.57 -1.57
C ASP A 70 9.37 0.06 -1.71
N PHE A 71 9.05 -0.72 -0.67
CA PHE A 71 9.03 -2.18 -0.76
C PHE A 71 8.07 -2.70 -1.84
N ILE A 72 6.83 -2.19 -1.89
CA ILE A 72 5.86 -2.56 -2.93
C ILE A 72 6.43 -2.28 -4.32
N ARG A 73 7.06 -1.13 -4.52
CA ARG A 73 7.65 -0.74 -5.82
C ARG A 73 8.76 -1.68 -6.25
N SER A 74 9.67 -2.03 -5.33
CA SER A 74 10.72 -3.01 -5.61
C SER A 74 10.13 -4.36 -6.04
N VAL A 75 9.07 -4.83 -5.35
CA VAL A 75 8.38 -6.07 -5.72
C VAL A 75 7.72 -5.95 -7.11
N ARG A 76 7.13 -4.80 -7.45
CA ARG A 76 6.55 -4.56 -8.79
C ARG A 76 7.62 -4.63 -9.88
N GLU A 77 8.77 -4.02 -9.66
CA GLU A 77 9.90 -4.02 -10.60
C GLU A 77 10.50 -5.42 -10.81
N GLU A 78 10.50 -6.27 -9.78
CA GLU A 78 10.94 -7.67 -9.90
C GLU A 78 9.95 -8.53 -10.71
N ILE A 79 8.65 -8.27 -10.59
CA ILE A 79 7.60 -9.03 -11.28
C ILE A 79 7.47 -8.59 -12.75
N ASP A 80 7.63 -7.31 -13.02
CA ASP A 80 7.55 -6.71 -14.37
C ASP A 80 8.79 -5.86 -14.66
N PRO A 81 9.94 -6.48 -14.96
CA PRO A 81 11.13 -5.76 -15.38
C PRO A 81 10.89 -5.19 -16.78
N LYS A 82 10.78 -3.85 -16.85
CA LYS A 82 10.68 -3.10 -18.10
C LYS A 82 11.80 -3.43 -19.09
#